data_AF-A0A7Z7KCT8-F1
#
_entry.id   AF-A0A7Z7KCT8-F1
#
_cell.length_a   1.000
_cell.length_b   1.000
_cell.length_c   1.000
_cell.angle_alpha   90.00
_cell.angle_beta   90.00
_cell.angle_gamma   90.00
#
_symmetry.space_group_name_H-M   'P 1'
#
loop_
_entity.id
_entity.type
_entity.pdbx_description
1 polymer ?
#
loop_
_entity_poly.entity_id
_entity_poly.type
_entity_poly.pdbx_seq_one_letter_code
_entity_poly.pdbx_strand_id
1 'polypeptide(L)' 'MTDIESQRAFIANIKKMFSDIEEAYAKEKDPIARCELAIGYLKLGSYLEDFGILSTKCI' A
#
# COMPACT_ATOMS: atom_id res chain seq x y z
N MET A 1 -20.89 -1.52 -17.67
CA MET A 1 -20.22 -1.57 -16.35
C MET A 1 -19.40 -0.31 -16.22
N THR A 2 -19.79 0.54 -15.29
CA THR A 2 -19.34 1.93 -15.20
C THR A 2 -17.96 2.01 -14.56
N ASP A 3 -17.08 2.82 -15.16
CA ASP A 3 -15.68 3.10 -14.80
C ASP A 3 -15.41 3.24 -13.28
N ILE A 4 -16.41 3.70 -12.52
CA ILE A 4 -16.38 3.91 -11.07
C ILE A 4 -16.24 2.61 -10.27
N GLU A 5 -16.92 1.52 -10.66
CA GLU A 5 -16.84 0.24 -9.96
C GLU A 5 -15.45 -0.38 -10.11
N SER A 6 -14.87 -0.26 -11.31
CA SER A 6 -13.51 -0.69 -11.61
C SER A 6 -12.47 0.12 -10.83
N GLN A 7 -12.65 1.45 -10.73
CA GLN A 7 -11.78 2.29 -9.89
C GLN A 7 -11.87 1.91 -8.42
N ARG A 8 -13.07 1.71 -7.86
CA ARG A 8 -13.24 1.30 -6.46
C ARG A 8 -12.58 -0.05 -6.17
N ALA A 9 -12.76 -1.03 -7.06
CA ALA A 9 -12.15 -2.35 -6.92
C ALA A 9 -10.62 -2.27 -6.99
N PHE A 10 -10.08 -1.46 -7.91
CA PHE A 10 -8.64 -1.22 -8.01
C PHE A 10 -8.08 -0.63 -6.71
N ILE A 11 -8.69 0.44 -6.20
CA ILE A 11 -8.27 1.08 -4.96
C ILE A 11 -8.36 0.14 -3.76
N ALA A 12 -9.41 -0.70 -3.68
CA ALA A 12 -9.53 -1.71 -2.64
C ALA A 12 -8.38 -2.72 -2.68
N ASN A 13 -7.97 -3.16 -3.88
CA ASN A 13 -6.82 -4.05 -4.05
C ASN A 13 -5.51 -3.39 -3.63
N ILE A 14 -5.29 -2.11 -3.97
CA ILE A 14 -4.09 -1.37 -3.54
C ILE A 14 -4.03 -1.25 -2.01
N LYS A 15 -5.16 -0.92 -1.35
CA LYS A 15 -5.23 -0.90 0.12
C LYS A 15 -4.90 -2.26 0.74
N LYS A 16 -5.43 -3.33 0.17
CA LYS A 16 -5.13 -4.69 0.64
C LYS A 16 -3.64 -5.01 0.49
N MET A 17 -3.05 -4.75 -0.67
CA MET A 17 -1.62 -4.94 -0.89
C MET A 17 -0.76 -4.13 0.08
N PHE A 18 -1.16 -2.89 0.38
CA PHE A 18 -0.46 -2.05 1.36
C PHE A 18 -0.44 -2.70 2.75
N SER A 19 -1.59 -3.20 3.23
CA SER A 19 -1.68 -3.93 4.50
C SER A 19 -0.93 -5.27 4.49
N ASP A 20 -1.01 -6.02 3.38
CA ASP A 20 -0.33 -7.30 3.23
C ASP A 20 1.21 -7.11 3.29
N ILE A 21 1.73 -6.02 2.72
CA ILE A 21 3.17 -5.69 2.79
C ILE A 21 3.58 -5.30 4.20
N GLU A 22 2.77 -4.55 4.94
CA GLU A 22 3.04 -4.19 6.34
C GLU A 22 3.15 -5.44 7.22
N GLU A 23 2.22 -6.38 7.07
CA GLU A 23 2.23 -7.66 7.79
C GLU A 23 3.44 -8.52 7.39
N ALA A 24 3.77 -8.58 6.10
CA ALA A 24 4.94 -9.30 5.61
C ALA A 24 6.24 -8.70 6.15
N TYR A 25 6.36 -7.38 6.18
CA TYR A 25 7.54 -6.67 6.70
C TYR A 25 7.80 -6.99 8.18
N ALA A 26 6.75 -7.09 9.00
CA ALA A 26 6.86 -7.42 10.41
C ALA A 26 7.36 -8.86 10.66
N LYS A 27 7.11 -9.78 9.72
CA LYS A 27 7.45 -11.20 9.84
C LYS A 27 8.76 -11.58 9.17
N GLU A 28 9.18 -10.83 8.14
CA GLU A 28 10.39 -11.11 7.38
C GLU A 28 11.65 -10.91 8.23
N LYS A 29 12.60 -11.83 8.09
CA LYS A 29 13.87 -11.84 8.82
C LYS A 29 15.05 -11.55 7.89
N ASP A 30 14.92 -11.83 6.61
CA ASP A 30 15.94 -11.52 5.62
C ASP A 30 16.01 -9.99 5.41
N PRO A 31 17.18 -9.35 5.64
CA PRO A 31 17.31 -7.90 5.53
C PRO A 31 17.04 -7.36 4.12
N ILE A 32 17.38 -8.12 3.08
CA ILE A 32 17.21 -7.68 1.69
C ILE A 32 15.72 -7.70 1.34
N ALA A 33 15.04 -8.81 1.64
CA ALA A 33 13.59 -8.93 1.45
C ALA A 33 12.82 -7.87 2.26
N ARG A 34 13.24 -7.57 3.50
CA ARG A 34 12.65 -6.46 4.28
C ARG A 34 12.81 -5.11 3.60
N CYS A 35 13.94 -4.84 2.96
CA CYS A 35 14.14 -3.58 2.22
C CYS A 35 13.23 -3.51 1.00
N GLU A 36 13.08 -4.61 0.26
CA GLU A 36 12.18 -4.68 -0.89
C GLU A 36 10.72 -4.45 -0.48
N LEU A 37 10.29 -5.05 0.64
CA LEU A 37 8.96 -4.81 1.23
C LEU A 37 8.78 -3.34 1.63
N ALA A 38 9.75 -2.73 2.29
CA ALA A 38 9.70 -1.31 2.65
C ALA A 38 9.58 -0.39 1.43
N ILE A 39 10.29 -0.69 0.34
CA ILE A 39 10.17 0.05 -0.93
C ILE A 39 8.76 -0.09 -1.51
N GLY A 40 8.19 -1.29 -1.50
CA GLY A 40 6.82 -1.52 -1.93
C GLY A 40 5.80 -0.73 -1.09
N TYR A 41 5.95 -0.77 0.23
CA TYR A 41 5.11 -0.02 1.17
C TYR A 41 5.15 1.49 0.89
N LEU A 42 6.33 2.07 0.75
CA LEU A 42 6.50 3.51 0.49
C LEU A 42 5.87 3.92 -0.84
N LYS A 43 6.05 3.14 -1.91
CA LYS A 43 5.47 3.43 -3.23
C LYS A 43 3.94 3.37 -3.20
N LEU A 44 3.37 2.35 -2.57
CA LEU A 44 1.91 2.22 -2.46
C LEU A 44 1.33 3.29 -1.52
N GLY A 45 2.03 3.60 -0.42
CA GLY A 45 1.64 4.67 0.50
C GLY A 45 1.57 6.03 -0.19
N SER A 46 2.61 6.40 -0.94
CA SER A 46 2.63 7.63 -1.75
C SER A 46 1.50 7.65 -2.77
N TYR A 47 1.24 6.54 -3.47
CA TYR A 47 0.13 6.45 -4.41
C TYR A 47 -1.23 6.68 -3.72
N LEU A 48 -1.45 6.07 -2.55
CA LEU A 48 -2.70 6.23 -1.81
C LEU A 48 -2.85 7.65 -1.23
N GLU A 49 -1.74 8.31 -0.87
CA GLU A 49 -1.72 9.70 -0.43
C GLU A 49 -2.10 10.66 -1.57
N ASP A 50 -1.53 10.47 -2.76
CA ASP A 50 -1.85 11.29 -3.95
C ASP A 50 -3.33 11.21 -4.35
N PHE A 51 -3.99 10.08 -4.04
CA PHE A 51 -5.42 9.88 -4.25
C PHE A 51 -6.29 10.34 -3.07
N GLY A 52 -5.71 10.96 -2.05
CA GLY A 52 -6.41 11.46 -0.86
C GLY A 52 -6.99 10.36 0.02
N ILE A 53 -6.48 9.14 -0.09
CA ILE A 53 -6.98 7.95 0.60
C ILE A 53 -6.26 7.74 1.93
N LEU A 54 -4.94 7.96 1.94
CA LEU A 54 -4.16 8.06 3.17
C LEU A 54 -3.97 9.55 3.50
N SER A 55 -4.15 9.89 4.77
CA SER A 55 -3.77 11.20 5.29
C SER A 55 -2.61 10.98 6.25
N THR A 56 -1.42 11.33 5.81
CA THR A 56 -0.22 11.50 6.63
C THR A 56 -0.31 12.83 7.39
N LYS A 57 -1.36 13.01 8.21
CA LYS A 57 -1.22 13.92 9.36
C LYS A 57 -0.33 13.21 10.38
N CYS A 58 0.98 13.22 10.13
CA CYS A 58 1.96 12.90 11.16
C CYS A 58 1.93 14.04 12.21
N ILE A 59 1.54 13.68 13.43
CA ILE A 59 1.88 14.39 14.67
C ILE A 59 3.34 14.03 15.00
#